data_AF-A0A1Y1N785-F1
#
_entry.id   AF-A0A1Y1N785-F1
#
_cell.length_a   1.000
_cell.length_b   1.000
_cell.length_c   1.000
_cell.angle_alpha   90.00
_cell.angle_beta   90.00
_cell.angle_gamma   90.00
#
_symmetry.space_group_name_H-M   'P 1'
#
loop_
_entity.id
_entity.type
_entity.pdbx_description
1 polymer ?
#
loop_
_entity_poly.entity_id
_entity_poly.type
_entity_poly.pdbx_seq_one_letter_code
_entity_poly.pdbx_strand_id
1 'polypeptide(L)'
;FTKPGAYVKCFHNTEKVLILHNHFPFACLGSGCTTYPINTADAQLQHYRADCVDDLKQKCEGFKNNSVMDVTIWKFKQPLIARVSTALRTLGYFPLGRKLKEHR
;
A
#
# COMPACT_ATOMS: atom_id res chain seq x y z
N PHE A 1 9.83 8.76 10.14
CA PHE A 1 9.40 8.71 8.73
C PHE A 1 10.56 9.11 7.82
N THR A 2 10.55 8.68 6.55
CA THR A 2 11.54 9.11 5.55
C THR A 2 11.35 10.60 5.22
N LYS A 3 12.42 11.30 4.81
CA LYS A 3 12.35 12.71 4.41
C LYS A 3 11.52 12.86 3.11
N PRO A 4 10.91 14.02 2.85
CA PRO A 4 10.27 14.30 1.56
C PRO A 4 11.20 13.97 0.39
N GLY A 5 10.64 13.33 -0.66
CA GLY A 5 11.39 12.90 -1.84
C GLY A 5 12.12 11.54 -1.71
N ALA A 6 12.22 10.97 -0.50
CA ALA A 6 12.85 9.66 -0.31
C ALA A 6 11.84 8.51 -0.30
N TYR A 7 12.11 7.45 -1.07
CA TYR A 7 11.31 6.23 -1.14
C TYR A 7 9.81 6.46 -1.43
N VAL A 8 9.51 7.51 -2.22
CA VAL A 8 8.14 7.97 -2.49
C VAL A 8 7.35 6.92 -3.28
N LYS A 9 6.10 6.65 -2.91
CA LYS A 9 5.15 5.97 -3.79
C LYS A 9 4.13 6.97 -4.30
N CYS A 10 3.79 6.86 -5.58
CA CYS A 10 2.94 7.81 -6.27
C CYS A 10 1.74 7.10 -6.90
N PHE A 11 0.63 7.82 -7.01
CA PHE A 11 -0.42 7.49 -7.98
C PHE A 11 -0.09 8.17 -9.31
N HIS A 12 -0.21 7.44 -10.42
CA HIS A 12 0.11 7.94 -11.74
C HIS A 12 -1.16 8.14 -12.55
N ASN A 13 -1.27 9.29 -13.25
CA ASN A 13 -2.32 9.49 -14.24
C ASN A 13 -1.91 8.82 -15.56
N THR A 14 -2.60 7.73 -15.91
CA THR A 14 -2.32 6.92 -17.11
C THR A 14 -2.65 7.62 -18.42
N GLU A 15 -3.41 8.72 -18.40
CA GLU A 15 -3.65 9.55 -19.58
C GLU A 15 -2.46 10.44 -19.93
N LYS A 16 -1.50 10.61 -18.99
CA LYS A 16 -0.36 11.51 -19.15
C LYS A 16 0.99 10.82 -19.08
N VAL A 17 1.14 9.81 -18.23
CA VAL A 17 2.41 9.12 -18.02
C VAL A 17 2.62 8.07 -19.11
N LEU A 18 3.71 8.20 -19.87
CA LEU A 18 4.08 7.28 -20.95
C LEU A 18 5.04 6.18 -20.46
N ILE A 19 6.03 6.56 -19.65
CA ILE A 19 7.01 5.63 -19.08
C ILE A 19 7.07 5.87 -17.58
N LEU A 20 6.95 4.82 -16.78
CA LEU A 20 6.91 4.92 -15.33
C LEU A 20 7.94 4.02 -14.66
N HIS A 21 8.50 4.54 -13.57
CA HIS A 21 9.08 3.74 -12.51
C HIS A 21 8.09 3.74 -11.33
N ASN A 22 8.12 2.69 -10.50
CA ASN A 22 7.25 2.53 -9.32
C ASN A 22 7.29 3.70 -8.31
N HIS A 23 8.24 4.64 -8.46
CA HIS A 23 8.38 5.81 -7.60
C HIS A 23 8.14 7.13 -8.33
N PHE A 24 8.34 7.21 -9.66
CA PHE A 24 8.29 8.45 -10.42
C PHE A 24 8.11 8.19 -11.93
N PRO A 25 7.48 9.10 -12.68
CA PRO A 25 7.41 8.99 -14.13
C PRO A 25 8.76 9.35 -14.79
N PHE A 26 9.15 8.61 -15.82
CA PHE A 26 10.31 8.92 -16.66
C PHE A 26 9.96 9.78 -17.87
N ALA A 27 8.78 9.57 -18.44
CA ALA A 27 8.30 10.34 -19.58
C ALA A 27 6.79 10.55 -19.50
N CYS A 28 6.34 11.73 -19.94
CA CYS A 28 4.94 12.09 -20.07
C CYS A 28 4.64 12.58 -21.48
N LEU A 29 3.37 12.46 -21.88
CA LEU A 29 2.87 13.01 -23.12
C LEU A 29 2.88 14.55 -23.05
N GLY A 30 3.43 15.19 -24.07
CA GLY A 30 3.49 16.66 -24.17
C GLY A 30 4.60 17.30 -23.34
N SER A 31 4.27 18.30 -22.52
CA SER A 31 5.21 19.24 -21.88
C SER A 31 5.85 18.75 -20.58
N GLY A 32 6.04 17.44 -20.41
CA GLY A 32 6.67 16.84 -19.22
C GLY A 32 5.72 16.52 -18.07
N CYS A 33 6.26 15.95 -17.00
CA CYS A 33 5.50 15.47 -15.85
C CYS A 33 5.49 16.48 -14.70
N THR A 34 4.32 16.73 -14.11
CA THR A 34 4.20 17.49 -12.85
C THR A 34 3.88 16.55 -11.70
N THR A 35 4.53 16.77 -10.56
CA THR A 35 4.31 15.98 -9.34
C THR A 35 3.76 16.86 -8.23
N TYR A 36 2.87 16.29 -7.41
CA TYR A 36 2.27 16.99 -6.27
C TYR A 36 2.46 16.13 -5.00
N PRO A 37 3.04 16.68 -3.92
CA PRO A 37 3.11 15.98 -2.65
C PRO A 37 1.72 15.92 -2.01
N ILE A 38 1.42 14.82 -1.33
CA ILE A 38 0.22 14.69 -0.50
C ILE A 38 0.59 15.13 0.92
N ASN A 39 -0.29 15.88 1.58
CA ASN A 39 -0.09 16.28 2.97
C ASN A 39 -0.06 15.03 3.87
N THR A 40 0.84 15.01 4.85
CA THR A 40 0.95 13.91 5.81
C THR A 40 -0.30 13.72 6.67
N ALA A 41 -1.16 14.73 6.79
CA ALA A 41 -2.47 14.61 7.42
C ALA A 41 -3.46 13.75 6.59
N ASP A 42 -3.29 13.72 5.26
CA ASP A 42 -4.19 12.99 4.35
C ASP A 42 -3.64 11.61 4.00
N ALA A 43 -2.32 11.49 3.81
CA ALA A 43 -1.67 10.23 3.52
C ALA A 43 -0.25 10.16 4.06
N GLN A 44 0.11 8.99 4.58
CA GLN A 44 1.46 8.70 5.03
C GLN A 44 1.88 7.32 4.56
N LEU A 45 3.06 7.23 3.94
CA LEU A 45 3.62 5.96 3.52
C LEU A 45 4.23 5.23 4.73
N GLN A 46 3.63 4.11 5.12
CA GLN A 46 4.19 3.21 6.14
C GLN A 46 5.21 2.28 5.47
N HIS A 47 6.39 2.81 5.12
CA HIS A 47 7.38 2.03 4.39
C HIS A 47 8.54 1.55 5.28
N TYR A 48 8.65 0.21 5.27
CA TYR A 48 9.62 -0.70 5.89
C TYR A 48 9.59 -0.88 7.41
N ARG A 49 9.56 -2.16 7.81
CA ARG A 49 10.76 -2.83 8.35
C ARG A 49 10.84 -4.31 7.97
N ALA A 50 12.05 -4.76 7.61
CA ALA A 50 12.48 -6.14 7.84
C ALA A 50 13.60 -6.12 8.92
N ASP A 51 14.69 -5.40 8.70
CA ASP A 51 15.69 -5.02 9.73
C ASP A 51 16.53 -3.80 9.29
N CYS A 52 15.89 -2.95 8.48
CA CYS A 52 16.38 -1.70 7.87
C CYS A 52 17.58 -1.88 6.96
N VAL A 53 17.27 -1.92 5.66
CA VAL A 53 18.15 -1.85 4.49
C VAL A 53 19.38 -0.97 4.72
N ASP A 54 20.50 -1.31 4.08
CA ASP A 54 21.82 -0.72 4.34
C ASP A 54 21.82 0.82 4.39
N ASP A 55 21.12 1.47 3.45
CA ASP A 55 20.99 2.93 3.36
C ASP A 55 20.28 3.58 4.57
N LEU A 56 19.53 2.80 5.34
CA LEU A 56 18.71 3.26 6.47
C LEU A 56 19.18 2.75 7.83
N LYS A 57 20.23 1.90 7.89
CA LYS A 57 20.73 1.28 9.14
C LYS A 57 20.97 2.31 10.25
N GLN A 58 21.65 3.42 9.93
CA GLN A 58 22.00 4.47 10.90
C GLN A 58 20.79 5.19 11.52
N LYS A 59 19.63 5.19 10.85
CA LYS A 59 18.41 5.88 11.32
C LYS A 59 17.34 4.90 11.81
N CYS A 60 17.61 3.60 11.71
CA CYS A 60 16.61 2.57 11.95
C CYS A 60 16.09 2.58 13.37
N GLU A 61 16.96 2.73 14.37
CA GLU A 61 16.57 2.79 15.79
C GLU A 61 15.52 3.88 16.06
N GLY A 62 15.68 5.07 15.46
CA GLY A 62 14.69 6.14 15.55
C GLY A 62 13.33 5.76 14.93
N PHE A 63 13.32 4.95 13.88
CA PHE A 63 12.09 4.40 13.30
C PHE A 63 11.52 3.22 14.10
N LYS A 64 12.33 2.53 14.91
CA LYS A 64 11.89 1.45 15.80
C LYS A 64 11.20 1.98 17.03
N ASN A 65 11.76 3.03 17.62
CA ASN A 65 11.31 3.55 18.90
C ASN A 65 10.02 4.37 18.81
N ASN A 66 9.63 4.79 17.61
CA ASN A 66 8.47 5.66 17.37
C ASN A 66 7.41 4.98 16.49
N SER A 67 6.96 3.78 16.87
CA SER A 67 5.89 3.07 16.16
C SER A 67 4.50 3.52 16.63
N VAL A 68 3.57 3.70 15.70
CA VAL A 68 2.17 4.03 15.98
C VAL A 68 1.28 2.93 15.40
N MET A 69 0.28 2.48 16.17
CA MET A 69 -0.70 1.51 15.67
C MET A 69 -1.66 2.18 14.70
N ASP A 70 -1.71 1.68 13.46
CA ASP A 70 -2.67 2.13 12.45
C ASP A 70 -3.80 1.11 12.30
N VAL A 71 -5.00 1.49 12.76
CA VAL A 71 -6.23 0.70 12.63
C VAL A 71 -7.11 1.15 11.47
N THR A 72 -6.64 2.08 10.63
CA THR A 72 -7.42 2.67 9.52
C THR A 72 -7.93 1.59 8.58
N ILE A 73 -7.16 0.52 8.35
CA ILE A 73 -7.57 -0.60 7.49
C ILE A 73 -8.76 -1.39 8.06
N TRP A 74 -8.99 -1.34 9.38
CA TRP A 74 -10.08 -2.09 10.02
C TRP A 74 -11.47 -1.60 9.63
N LYS A 75 -11.61 -0.34 9.18
CA LYS A 75 -12.88 0.14 8.61
C LYS A 75 -13.36 -0.71 7.42
N PHE A 76 -12.42 -1.39 6.76
CA PHE A 76 -12.69 -2.31 5.65
C PHE A 76 -12.62 -3.79 6.04
N LYS A 77 -12.44 -4.12 7.33
CA LYS A 77 -12.18 -5.50 7.78
C LYS A 77 -13.21 -6.49 7.25
N GLN A 78 -14.49 -6.24 7.49
CA GLN A 78 -15.56 -7.14 7.06
C GLN A 78 -15.68 -7.25 5.53
N PRO A 79 -15.82 -6.15 4.76
CA PRO A 79 -15.93 -6.25 3.30
C PRO A 79 -14.66 -6.84 2.66
N LEU A 80 -13.48 -6.58 3.20
CA LEU A 80 -12.22 -7.13 2.70
C LEU A 80 -12.17 -8.65 2.91
N ILE A 81 -12.45 -9.13 4.12
CA ILE A 81 -12.47 -10.58 4.42
C ILE A 81 -13.47 -11.29 3.52
N ALA A 82 -14.69 -10.75 3.37
CA ALA A 82 -15.73 -11.36 2.55
C ALA A 82 -15.32 -11.46 1.07
N ARG A 83 -14.81 -10.36 0.49
CA ARG A 83 -14.40 -10.30 -0.93
C ARG A 83 -13.19 -11.17 -1.22
N VAL A 84 -12.15 -11.10 -0.38
CA VAL A 84 -10.94 -11.93 -0.54
C VAL A 84 -11.29 -13.41 -0.38
N SER A 85 -12.07 -13.78 0.63
CA SER A 85 -12.50 -15.17 0.81
C SER A 85 -13.30 -15.69 -0.38
N THR A 86 -14.14 -14.85 -0.97
CA THR A 86 -14.90 -15.21 -2.18
C THR A 86 -13.96 -15.44 -3.36
N ALA A 87 -13.06 -14.49 -3.64
CA ALA A 87 -12.07 -14.63 -4.71
C ALA A 87 -11.22 -15.90 -4.55
N LEU A 88 -10.72 -16.17 -3.33
CA LEU A 88 -9.92 -17.36 -3.03
C LEU A 88 -10.72 -18.66 -3.17
N ARG A 89 -12.02 -18.68 -2.86
CA ARG A 89 -12.88 -19.83 -3.15
C ARG A 89 -13.10 -20.02 -4.64
N THR A 90 -13.36 -18.95 -5.38
CA THR A 90 -13.53 -18.98 -6.85
C THR A 90 -12.28 -19.52 -7.53
N LEU A 91 -11.11 -19.16 -7.03
CA LEU A 91 -9.82 -19.64 -7.54
C LEU A 91 -9.42 -21.04 -7.01
N GLY A 92 -10.24 -21.66 -6.16
CA GLY A 92 -9.98 -22.99 -5.61
C GLY A 92 -8.93 -23.06 -4.49
N TYR A 93 -8.47 -21.90 -3.97
CA TYR A 93 -7.54 -21.86 -2.85
C TYR A 93 -8.21 -22.15 -1.51
N PHE A 94 -9.51 -21.83 -1.37
CA PHE A 94 -10.30 -22.11 -0.17
C PHE A 94 -11.39 -23.14 -0.45
N PRO A 95 -11.72 -24.01 0.54
CA PRO A 95 -12.86 -24.90 0.41
C PRO A 95 -14.16 -24.10 0.25
N LEU A 96 -15.04 -24.59 -0.64
CA LEU A 96 -16.42 -24.12 -0.69
C LEU A 96 -17.02 -24.40 0.69
N GLY A 97 -17.50 -23.34 1.36
CA GLY A 97 -18.03 -23.46 2.72
C GLY A 97 -19.09 -24.56 2.80
N ARG A 98 -19.03 -25.41 3.82
CA ARG A 98 -20.11 -26.38 4.08
C ARG A 98 -21.42 -25.60 4.17
N LYS A 99 -22.45 -26.02 3.44
CA LYS A 99 -23.83 -25.58 3.72
C LYS A 99 -24.08 -25.88 5.20
N LEU A 100 -24.44 -24.86 5.97
CA LEU A 100 -24.97 -25.05 7.31
C LEU A 100 -26.13 -26.04 7.19
N LYS A 101 -26.00 -27.20 7.84
CA LYS A 101 -27.12 -28.14 7.92
C LYS A 101 -28.20 -27.45 8.72
N GLU A 102 -29.34 -27.19 8.11
CA GLU A 102 -30.57 -26.85 8.84
C GLU A 102 -30.89 -28.04 9.74
N HIS A 103 -30.73 -27.85 11.05
CA HIS A 103 -31.25 -28.78 12.03
C HIS A 103 -32.76 -28.58 12.07
N ARG A 104 -33.50 -29.56 11.54
CA ARG A 104 -34.93 -29.76 11.80
C ARG A 104 -35.15 -30.25 13.23
#